data_AF-A0A7L8RSQ3-F1
#
_entry.id   AF-A0A7L8RSQ3-F1
#
_cell.length_a   1.000
_cell.length_b   1.000
_cell.length_c   1.000
_cell.angle_alpha   90.00
_cell.angle_beta   90.00
_cell.angle_gamma   90.00
#
_symmetry.space_group_name_H-M   'P 1'
#
loop_
_entity.id
_entity.type
_entity.pdbx_description
1 polymer ?
#
loop_
_entity_poly.entity_id
_entity_poly.type
_entity_poly.pdbx_seq_one_letter_code
_entity_poly.pdbx_strand_id
1 'polypeptide(L)' 'MAITPAPTAKGKEAARGLRKAAAREERKVEAKTGRDFKKGEKRFEERAKSSDGKSAGSKQKS' A
#
# COMPACT_ATOMS: atom_id res chain seq x y z
N MET A 1 -19.27 -15.99 -16.04
CA MET A 1 -18.23 -15.48 -16.95
C MET A 1 -16.97 -15.20 -16.13
N ALA A 2 -15.97 -16.08 -16.18
CA ALA A 2 -14.68 -15.86 -15.52
C ALA A 2 -13.67 -15.42 -16.58
N ILE A 3 -13.56 -14.12 -16.81
CA ILE A 3 -12.48 -13.56 -17.61
C ILE A 3 -11.29 -13.49 -16.64
N THR A 4 -10.38 -14.45 -16.70
CA THR A 4 -9.07 -14.33 -16.04
C THR A 4 -8.25 -13.35 -16.86
N PRO A 5 -8.00 -12.11 -16.39
CA PRO A 5 -7.08 -11.24 -17.10
C PRO A 5 -5.68 -11.85 -16.99
N ALA A 6 -5.22 -12.50 -18.07
CA ALA A 6 -3.85 -12.96 -18.14
C ALA A 6 -2.95 -11.70 -18.11
N PRO A 7 -2.05 -11.55 -17.12
CA PRO A 7 -1.19 -10.39 -17.04
C PRO A 7 -0.28 -10.36 -18.27
N THR A 8 -0.54 -9.40 -19.16
CA THR A 8 0.25 -9.19 -20.38
C THR A 8 1.69 -8.82 -20.03
N ALA A 9 2.65 -9.09 -20.92
CA ALA A 9 4.04 -8.70 -20.69
C ALA A 9 4.16 -7.19 -20.38
N LYS A 10 3.40 -6.35 -21.10
CA LYS A 10 3.28 -4.91 -20.84
C LYS A 10 2.73 -4.61 -19.44
N GLY A 11 1.71 -5.36 -19.00
CA GLY A 11 1.16 -5.23 -17.65
C GLY A 11 2.17 -5.61 -16.56
N LYS A 12 2.96 -6.66 -16.77
CA LYS A 12 4.02 -7.07 -15.83
C LYS A 12 5.13 -6.01 -15.72
N GLU A 13 5.57 -5.45 -16.84
CA GLU A 13 6.59 -4.39 -16.85
C GLU A 13 6.07 -3.09 -16.21
N ALA A 14 4.84 -2.69 -16.50
CA ALA A 14 4.20 -1.55 -15.83
C ALA A 14 4.12 -1.75 -14.32
N ALA A 15 3.70 -2.93 -13.86
CA ALA A 15 3.65 -3.27 -12.43
C ALA A 15 5.04 -3.25 -11.77
N ARG A 16 6.07 -3.74 -12.46
CA ARG A 16 7.46 -3.67 -12.00
C ARG A 16 7.94 -2.22 -11.88
N GLY A 17 7.64 -1.38 -12.86
CA GLY A 17 7.95 0.05 -12.85
C GLY A 17 7.30 0.77 -11.67
N LEU A 18 5.99 0.54 -11.47
CA LEU A 18 5.24 1.10 -10.35
C LEU A 18 5.81 0.68 -8.99
N ARG A 19 6.15 -0.61 -8.80
CA ARG A 19 6.78 -1.09 -7.57
C ARG A 19 8.12 -0.40 -7.29
N LYS A 20 8.97 -0.25 -8.31
CA LYS A 20 10.27 0.45 -8.17
C LYS A 20 10.08 1.93 -7.82
N ALA A 21 9.14 2.61 -8.48
CA ALA A 21 8.85 4.02 -8.21
C ALA A 21 8.33 4.22 -6.77
N ALA A 22 7.38 3.37 -6.34
CA ALA A 22 6.83 3.41 -4.99
C ALA A 22 7.90 3.18 -3.92
N ALA A 23 8.80 2.21 -4.12
CA ALA A 23 9.89 1.94 -3.19
C ALA A 23 10.90 3.11 -3.10
N ARG A 24 11.18 3.78 -4.22
CA ARG A 24 12.04 4.98 -4.23
C ARG A 24 11.41 6.13 -3.47
N GLU A 25 10.13 6.37 -3.68
CA GLU A 25 9.41 7.44 -3.00
C GLU A 25 9.29 7.16 -1.51
N GLU A 26 8.98 5.91 -1.13
CA GLU A 26 8.93 5.51 0.28
C GLU A 26 10.25 5.80 1.00
N ARG A 27 11.40 5.41 0.42
CA ARG A 27 12.72 5.72 1.00
C ARG A 27 12.99 7.22 1.14
N LYS A 28 12.61 8.02 0.15
CA LYS A 28 12.77 9.49 0.22
C LYS A 28 11.94 10.08 1.35
N VAL A 29 10.70 9.62 1.49
CA VAL A 29 9.81 10.15 2.51
C VAL A 29 10.25 9.68 3.90
N GLU A 30 10.65 8.41 4.07
CA GLU A 30 11.26 7.89 5.31
C GLU A 30 12.47 8.73 5.74
N ALA A 31 13.40 9.00 4.81
CA ALA A 31 14.56 9.86 5.04
C ALA A 31 14.16 11.30 5.42
N LYS A 32 13.13 11.87 4.78
CA LYS A 32 12.63 13.22 5.09
C LYS A 32 11.94 13.30 6.45
N THR A 33 11.20 12.26 6.84
CA THR A 33 10.48 12.23 8.12
C THR A 33 11.34 11.76 9.30
N GLY A 34 12.57 11.28 9.05
CA GLY A 34 13.49 10.81 10.08
C GLY A 34 13.00 9.55 10.82
N ARG A 35 12.04 8.82 10.25
CA ARG A 35 11.47 7.60 10.82
C ARG A 35 11.04 6.65 9.73
N ASP A 36 11.20 5.36 9.99
CA ASP A 36 10.71 4.30 9.10
C ASP A 36 9.18 4.28 9.09
N PHE A 37 8.60 4.06 7.92
CA PHE A 37 7.15 3.93 7.84
C PHE A 37 6.70 2.51 8.16
N LYS A 38 5.52 2.45 8.77
CA LYS A 38 4.79 1.19 8.89
C LYS A 38 4.43 0.69 7.48
N LYS A 39 4.62 -0.60 7.24
CA LYS A 39 4.35 -1.28 5.96
C LYS A 39 3.34 -2.40 6.15
N GLY A 40 2.70 -2.80 5.05
CA GLY A 40 1.71 -3.88 5.05
C GLY A 40 0.55 -3.61 6.01
N GLU A 41 0.21 -4.61 6.82
CA GLU A 41 -0.90 -4.57 7.78
C GLU A 41 -0.78 -3.41 8.77
N LYS A 42 0.43 -3.12 9.26
CA LYS A 42 0.66 -2.01 10.19
C LYS A 42 0.31 -0.65 9.59
N ARG A 43 0.54 -0.47 8.28
CA ARG A 43 0.14 0.76 7.54
C ARG A 43 -1.36 0.82 7.36
N PHE A 44 -1.97 -0.32 7.06
CA PHE A 44 -3.41 -0.44 6.89
C PHE A 44 -4.14 -0.10 8.19
N GLU A 45 -3.67 -0.61 9.32
CA GLU A 45 -4.20 -0.29 10.65
C GLU A 45 -4.00 1.18 11.02
N GLU A 46 -2.83 1.77 10.74
CA GLU A 46 -2.60 3.20 10.95
C GLU A 46 -3.56 4.05 10.13
N ARG A 47 -3.75 3.71 8.85
CA ARG A 47 -4.68 4.40 7.96
C ARG A 47 -6.14 4.20 8.38
N ALA A 48 -6.49 3.03 8.90
CA ALA A 48 -7.83 2.80 9.42
C ALA A 48 -8.11 3.72 10.62
N LYS A 49 -7.13 3.84 11.53
CA LYS A 49 -7.23 4.68 12.72
C LYS A 49 -7.11 6.18 12.44
N SER A 50 -6.63 6.60 11.27
CA SER A 50 -6.38 8.01 11.00
C SER A 50 -7.64 8.89 10.93
N SER A 51 -8.81 8.30 10.69
CA SER A 51 -10.07 9.04 10.55
C SER A 51 -10.78 9.27 11.89
N ASP A 52 -10.91 8.21 12.68
CA ASP A 52 -11.77 8.14 13.89
C ASP A 52 -11.12 7.35 15.04
N GLY A 53 -9.82 7.04 14.93
CA GLY A 53 -9.08 6.25 15.92
C GLY A 53 -9.36 4.74 15.92
N LYS A 54 -10.32 4.26 15.10
CA LYS A 54 -10.78 2.85 15.12
C LYS A 54 -9.98 1.96 14.17
N SER A 55 -9.68 0.73 14.59
CA SER A 55 -9.00 -0.28 13.75
C SER A 55 -9.88 -0.72 12.58
N ALA A 56 -9.28 -1.30 11.54
CA ALA A 56 -10.05 -1.78 10.39
C ALA A 56 -11.07 -2.84 10.80
N GLY A 57 -10.66 -3.80 11.63
CA GLY A 57 -11.54 -4.85 12.14
C GLY A 57 -12.70 -4.33 12.99
N SER A 58 -12.51 -3.21 13.72
CA SER A 58 -13.60 -2.59 14.49
C SER A 58 -14.65 -1.90 13.60
N LYS A 59 -14.23 -1.32 12.46
CA LYS A 59 -15.12 -0.67 11.49
C LYS A 59 -15.95 -1.65 10.67
N GLN A 60 -15.43 -2.85 10.41
CA GLN A 60 -16.17 -3.86 9.67
C GLN A 60 -17.35 -4.45 10.46
N LYS A 61 -17.37 -4.24 11.77
CA LYS A 61 -18.39 -4.75 12.69
C LYS A 61 -19.44 -3.71 13.08
N SER A 62 -19.27 -2.46 12.62
CA SER A 62 -20.15 -1.33 12.94
C SER A 62 -21.05 -0.97 11.77
#